data_AF-A0A3N5K0B1-F1
#
_entry.id   AF-A0A3N5K0B1-F1
#
_cell.length_a   1.000
_cell.length_b   1.000
_cell.length_c   1.000
_cell.angle_alpha   90.00
_cell.angle_beta   90.00
_cell.angle_gamma   90.00
#
_symmetry.space_group_name_H-M   'P 1'
#
loop_
_entity.id
_entity.type
_entity.pdbx_description
1 polymer ?
#
loop_
_entity_poly.entity_id
_entity_poly.type
_entity_poly.pdbx_seq_one_letter_code
_entity_poly.pdbx_strand_id
1 'polypeptide(L)'
;MTALWRRHSVHGITLLLLVPALLGFFGLFFYPMLLTVVLSFRPEGQEAGWTLQNYTRFLSDPDGRWVILLTFILALASTALSVLLSVPLALTLREKVRAHRLYRLMILVPLVIPGLIGALGLLLFWGSRGWFNLFLLQFVPGVTTPLRINYTIQGLIFCYVWLYFPYTCVTTMSALESLDP
;
A
#
# COMPACT_ATOMS: atom_id res chain seq x y z
N MET A 1 8.36 52.23 -1.96
CA MET A 1 9.64 51.49 -1.99
C MET A 1 9.92 50.68 -0.71
N THR A 2 8.91 50.34 0.10
CA THR A 2 9.09 49.64 1.40
C THR A 2 8.59 48.18 1.42
N ALA A 3 7.87 47.74 0.38
CA ALA A 3 7.26 46.41 0.34
C ALA A 3 8.24 45.26 -0.02
N LEU A 4 9.22 45.53 -0.89
CA LEU A 4 10.20 44.53 -1.34
C LEU A 4 11.20 44.14 -0.25
N TRP A 5 11.58 45.09 0.62
CA TRP A 5 12.56 44.87 1.69
C TRP A 5 11.99 44.05 2.86
N ARG A 6 10.70 44.21 3.16
CA ARG A 6 9.99 43.37 4.17
C ARG A 6 9.87 41.92 3.71
N ARG A 7 9.71 41.68 2.40
CA ARG A 7 9.54 40.33 1.84
C ARG A 7 10.81 39.47 2.03
N HIS A 8 12.01 39.99 1.79
CA HIS A 8 13.25 39.21 1.93
C HIS A 8 13.60 38.86 3.40
N SER A 9 13.31 39.77 4.34
CA SER A 9 13.55 39.54 5.77
C SER A 9 12.67 38.42 6.35
N VAL A 10 11.42 38.32 5.90
CA VAL A 10 10.49 37.27 6.35
C VAL A 10 10.93 35.89 5.84
N HIS A 11 11.36 35.77 4.57
CA HIS A 11 11.84 34.47 4.05
C HIS A 11 13.09 33.95 4.77
N GLY A 12 14.01 34.83 5.16
CA GLY A 12 15.21 34.45 5.92
C GLY A 12 14.89 33.91 7.31
N ILE A 13 13.94 34.54 8.01
CA ILE A 13 13.46 34.09 9.32
C ILE A 13 12.66 32.79 9.18
N THR A 14 11.81 32.67 8.15
CA THR A 14 11.07 31.44 7.83
C THR A 14 12.02 30.26 7.57
N LEU A 15 13.07 30.47 6.76
CA LEU A 15 14.11 29.46 6.52
C LEU A 15 14.83 29.07 7.81
N LEU A 16 15.24 30.04 8.63
CA LEU A 16 15.91 29.79 9.91
C LEU A 16 15.05 28.94 10.87
N LEU A 17 13.74 29.21 10.93
CA LEU A 17 12.78 28.45 11.75
C LEU A 17 12.49 27.05 11.18
N LEU A 18 12.60 26.89 9.86
CA LEU A 18 12.46 25.60 9.17
C LEU A 18 13.70 24.70 9.36
N VAL A 19 14.90 25.27 9.47
CA VAL A 19 16.16 24.51 9.59
C VAL A 19 16.11 23.45 10.70
N PRO A 20 15.73 23.73 11.97
CA PRO A 20 15.69 22.69 13.00
C PRO A 20 14.62 21.62 12.73
N ALA A 21 13.48 21.99 12.13
CA ALA A 21 12.44 21.04 11.74
C ALA A 21 12.91 20.13 10.59
N LEU A 22 13.60 20.69 9.59
CA LEU A 22 14.20 19.96 8.48
C LEU A 22 15.34 19.06 8.97
N LEU A 23 16.25 19.57 9.80
CA LEU A 23 17.33 18.76 10.38
C LEU A 23 16.77 17.62 11.24
N GLY A 24 15.73 17.88 12.02
CA GLY A 24 15.03 16.85 12.78
C GLY A 24 14.41 15.80 11.85
N PHE A 25 13.58 16.21 10.90
CA PHE A 25 12.92 15.32 9.95
C PHE A 25 13.91 14.49 9.12
N PHE A 26 14.85 15.16 8.44
CA PHE A 26 15.84 14.49 7.61
C PHE A 26 16.81 13.67 8.44
N GLY A 27 17.24 14.17 9.60
CA GLY A 27 18.09 13.44 10.53
C GLY A 27 17.43 12.15 11.00
N LEU A 28 16.25 12.24 11.63
CA LEU A 28 15.54 11.07 12.17
C LEU A 28 15.12 10.05 11.09
N PHE A 29 14.82 10.49 9.87
CA PHE A 29 14.43 9.60 8.78
C PHE A 29 15.62 8.98 8.04
N PHE A 30 16.56 9.81 7.58
CA PHE A 30 17.67 9.33 6.74
C PHE A 30 18.81 8.72 7.55
N TYR A 31 19.04 9.14 8.80
CA TYR A 31 20.09 8.55 9.64
C TYR A 31 19.93 7.03 9.82
N PRO A 32 18.79 6.48 10.29
CA PRO A 32 18.65 5.04 10.42
C PRO A 32 18.73 4.33 9.07
N MET A 33 18.20 4.93 8.00
CA MET A 33 18.27 4.35 6.65
C MET A 33 19.72 4.25 6.13
N LEU A 34 20.52 5.30 6.29
CA LEU A 34 21.94 5.29 5.96
C LEU A 34 22.72 4.32 6.85
N LEU A 35 22.39 4.25 8.15
CA LEU A 35 22.99 3.26 9.04
C LEU A 35 22.68 1.84 8.59
N THR A 36 21.43 1.51 8.22
CA THR A 36 21.08 0.18 7.71
C THR A 36 21.88 -0.17 6.46
N VAL A 37 22.07 0.79 5.55
CA VAL A 37 22.90 0.60 4.35
C VAL A 37 24.36 0.38 4.72
N VAL A 38 24.92 1.16 5.64
CA VAL A 38 26.31 0.97 6.08
C VAL A 38 26.49 -0.38 6.78
N LEU A 39 25.54 -0.76 7.63
CA LEU A 39 25.55 -2.04 8.36
C LEU A 39 25.37 -3.24 7.42
N SER A 40 24.61 -3.12 6.32
CA SER A 40 24.43 -4.23 5.38
C SER A 40 25.69 -4.61 4.62
N PHE A 41 26.68 -3.71 4.53
CA PHE A 41 28.02 -4.01 4.01
C PHE A 41 28.99 -4.54 5.08
N ARG A 42 28.60 -4.66 6.34
CA ARG A 42 29.49 -5.20 7.38
C ARG A 42 29.35 -6.73 7.50
N PRO A 43 30.44 -7.47 7.73
CA PRO A 43 30.35 -8.90 7.97
C PRO A 43 29.51 -9.20 9.23
N GLU A 44 28.69 -10.25 9.16
CA GLU A 44 27.88 -10.67 10.30
C GLU A 44 28.78 -11.03 11.50
N GLY A 45 28.54 -10.39 12.65
CA GLY A 45 29.32 -10.59 13.88
C GLY A 45 30.64 -9.82 13.97
N GLN A 46 30.96 -8.92 13.03
CA GLN A 46 32.14 -8.05 13.10
C GLN A 46 31.76 -6.57 13.18
N GLU A 47 32.45 -5.81 14.04
CA GLU A 47 32.21 -4.36 14.17
C GLU A 47 32.88 -3.54 13.05
N ALA A 48 33.87 -4.09 12.36
CA ALA A 48 34.65 -3.44 11.32
C ALA A 48 34.84 -4.34 10.08
N GLY A 49 34.89 -3.72 8.91
CA GLY A 49 35.06 -4.39 7.62
C GLY A 49 33.95 -4.05 6.62
N TRP A 50 34.28 -4.14 5.32
CA TRP A 50 33.34 -3.94 4.22
C TRP A 50 33.29 -5.20 3.36
N THR A 51 32.11 -5.70 3.05
CA THR A 51 31.88 -6.91 2.26
C THR A 51 30.61 -6.80 1.44
N LEU A 52 30.62 -7.44 0.27
CA LEU A 52 29.43 -7.67 -0.57
C LEU A 52 28.83 -9.06 -0.35
N GLN A 53 29.43 -9.87 0.52
CA GLN A 53 29.07 -11.27 0.73
C GLN A 53 27.63 -11.44 1.22
N ASN A 54 27.11 -10.50 2.02
CA ASN A 54 25.74 -10.52 2.50
C ASN A 54 24.73 -10.48 1.34
N TYR A 55 24.99 -9.64 0.34
CA TYR A 55 24.15 -9.53 -0.85
C TYR A 55 24.28 -10.77 -1.74
N THR A 56 25.50 -11.27 -1.97
CA THR A 56 25.68 -12.48 -2.77
C THR A 56 25.04 -13.70 -2.11
N ARG A 57 25.13 -13.81 -0.77
CA ARG A 57 24.49 -14.87 0.01
C ARG A 57 22.97 -14.80 -0.12
N PHE A 58 22.39 -13.63 0.07
CA PHE A 58 20.94 -13.42 -0.07
C PHE A 58 20.43 -13.68 -1.49
N LEU A 59 21.14 -13.20 -2.52
CA LEU A 59 20.72 -13.40 -3.91
C LEU A 59 20.97 -14.82 -4.42
N SER A 60 21.91 -15.55 -3.84
CA SER A 60 22.14 -16.96 -4.19
C SER A 60 21.15 -17.90 -3.49
N ASP A 61 20.64 -17.50 -2.33
CA ASP A 61 19.63 -18.22 -1.57
C ASP A 61 18.31 -18.37 -2.38
N PRO A 62 17.82 -19.61 -2.61
CA PRO A 62 16.52 -19.82 -3.24
C PRO A 62 15.37 -19.13 -2.52
N ASP A 63 15.37 -19.10 -1.19
CA ASP A 63 14.28 -18.50 -0.41
C ASP A 63 14.27 -16.97 -0.56
N GLY A 64 15.45 -16.33 -0.53
CA GLY A 64 15.58 -14.90 -0.78
C GLY A 64 15.05 -14.49 -2.15
N ARG A 65 15.42 -15.23 -3.21
CA ARG A 65 14.90 -14.99 -4.57
C ARG A 65 13.40 -15.23 -4.68
N TRP A 66 12.88 -16.26 -4.02
CA TRP A 66 11.45 -16.55 -4.01
C TRP A 66 10.65 -15.44 -3.35
N VAL A 67 11.12 -14.90 -2.22
CA VAL A 67 10.46 -13.76 -1.54
C VAL A 67 10.41 -12.52 -2.43
N ILE A 68 11.52 -12.18 -3.10
CA ILE A 68 11.55 -11.04 -4.04
C ILE A 68 10.51 -11.24 -5.16
N LEU A 69 10.51 -12.43 -5.78
CA LEU A 69 9.58 -12.75 -6.86
C LEU A 69 8.13 -12.70 -6.38
N LEU A 70 7.84 -13.26 -5.20
CA LEU A 70 6.52 -13.25 -4.61
C LEU A 70 6.03 -11.82 -4.35
N THR A 71 6.86 -10.97 -3.75
CA THR A 71 6.52 -9.55 -3.52
C THR A 71 6.24 -8.84 -4.83
N PHE A 72 7.04 -9.11 -5.88
CA PHE A 72 6.85 -8.51 -7.19
C PHE A 72 5.54 -8.97 -7.87
N ILE A 73 5.23 -10.27 -7.81
CA ILE A 73 3.97 -10.83 -8.30
C ILE A 73 2.80 -10.21 -7.57
N LEU A 74 2.86 -10.12 -6.23
CA LEU A 74 1.80 -9.52 -5.42
C LEU A 74 1.59 -8.05 -5.77
N ALA A 75 2.67 -7.28 -5.89
CA ALA A 75 2.60 -5.86 -6.23
C ALA A 75 2.02 -5.63 -7.63
N LEU A 76 2.54 -6.32 -8.65
CA LEU A 76 2.05 -6.17 -10.02
C LEU A 76 0.62 -6.66 -10.21
N ALA A 77 0.31 -7.87 -9.72
CA ALA A 77 -1.02 -8.44 -9.89
C ALA A 77 -2.08 -7.62 -9.16
N SER A 78 -1.83 -7.23 -7.91
CA SER A 78 -2.77 -6.40 -7.16
C SER A 78 -2.93 -5.01 -7.77
N THR A 79 -1.85 -4.38 -8.25
CA THR A 79 -1.92 -3.07 -8.93
C THR A 79 -2.71 -3.18 -10.23
N ALA A 80 -2.39 -4.16 -11.09
CA ALA A 80 -3.07 -4.35 -12.37
C ALA A 80 -4.57 -4.61 -12.18
N LEU A 81 -4.94 -5.51 -11.26
CA LEU A 81 -6.34 -5.78 -10.95
C LEU A 81 -7.04 -4.55 -10.34
N SER A 82 -6.38 -3.84 -9.43
CA SER A 82 -6.94 -2.63 -8.82
C SER A 82 -7.22 -1.55 -9.86
N VAL A 83 -6.29 -1.30 -10.79
CA VAL A 83 -6.47 -0.35 -11.90
C VAL A 83 -7.58 -0.81 -12.83
N LEU A 84 -7.57 -2.09 -13.23
CA LEU A 84 -8.55 -2.67 -14.14
C LEU A 84 -9.97 -2.56 -13.60
N LEU A 85 -10.17 -2.71 -12.29
CA LEU A 85 -11.47 -2.57 -11.66
C LEU A 85 -11.82 -1.09 -11.40
N SER A 86 -10.86 -0.29 -10.97
CA SER A 86 -11.12 1.07 -10.47
C SER A 86 -11.36 2.07 -11.60
N VAL A 87 -10.69 1.95 -12.74
CA VAL A 87 -10.84 2.89 -13.86
C VAL A 87 -12.25 2.84 -14.45
N PRO A 88 -12.81 1.66 -14.84
CA PRO A 88 -14.18 1.59 -15.33
C PRO A 88 -15.20 2.07 -14.29
N LEU A 89 -14.98 1.70 -13.02
CA LEU A 89 -15.86 2.14 -11.94
C LEU A 89 -15.83 3.68 -11.80
N ALA A 90 -14.65 4.30 -11.80
CA ALA A 90 -14.51 5.76 -11.72
C ALA A 90 -15.19 6.47 -12.90
N LEU A 91 -15.06 5.94 -14.12
CA LEU A 91 -15.72 6.48 -15.31
C LEU A 91 -17.25 6.41 -15.19
N THR A 92 -17.80 5.27 -14.76
CA THR A 92 -19.26 5.13 -14.58
C THR A 92 -19.81 6.01 -13.46
N LEU A 93 -19.04 6.24 -12.38
CA LEU A 93 -19.44 7.15 -11.32
C LEU A 93 -19.42 8.62 -11.74
N ARG A 94 -18.64 8.99 -12.76
CA ARG A 94 -18.58 10.37 -13.30
C ARG A 94 -19.94 10.82 -13.87
N GLU A 95 -20.71 9.90 -14.46
CA GLU A 95 -21.97 10.18 -15.15
C GLU A 95 -23.17 10.46 -14.22
N LYS A 96 -22.94 10.76 -12.93
CA LYS A 96 -23.97 11.06 -11.91
C LYS A 96 -25.08 10.00 -11.84
N VAL A 97 -24.68 8.73 -11.68
CA VAL A 97 -25.60 7.61 -11.39
C VAL A 97 -26.50 7.89 -10.17
N ARG A 98 -27.73 7.36 -10.21
CA ARG A 98 -28.82 7.61 -9.25
C ARG A 98 -28.49 7.30 -7.78
N ALA A 99 -27.42 6.54 -7.52
CA ALA A 99 -26.91 6.19 -6.19
C ALA A 99 -25.43 6.58 -5.96
N HIS A 100 -24.93 7.63 -6.65
CA HIS A 100 -23.52 8.06 -6.60
C HIS A 100 -22.96 8.20 -5.17
N ARG A 101 -23.73 8.79 -4.24
CA ARG A 101 -23.30 8.94 -2.83
C ARG A 101 -23.09 7.59 -2.14
N LEU A 102 -23.96 6.62 -2.37
CA LEU A 102 -23.84 5.28 -1.77
C LEU A 102 -22.59 4.56 -2.28
N TYR A 103 -22.36 4.55 -3.60
CA TYR A 103 -21.17 3.93 -4.18
C TYR A 103 -19.89 4.55 -3.65
N ARG A 104 -19.82 5.89 -3.59
CA ARG A 104 -18.66 6.60 -3.04
C ARG A 104 -18.42 6.24 -1.58
N LEU A 105 -19.47 6.12 -0.75
CA LEU A 105 -19.35 5.67 0.63
C LEU A 105 -18.83 4.23 0.72
N MET A 106 -19.36 3.31 -0.09
CA MET A 106 -18.91 1.90 -0.10
C MET A 106 -17.44 1.76 -0.50
N ILE A 107 -16.97 2.56 -1.46
CA ILE A 107 -15.57 2.61 -1.88
C ILE A 107 -14.70 3.16 -0.75
N LEU A 108 -15.17 4.12 0.04
CA LEU A 108 -14.39 4.72 1.13
C LEU A 108 -14.29 3.85 2.38
N VAL A 109 -15.22 2.90 2.60
CA VAL A 109 -15.24 2.05 3.80
C VAL A 109 -13.89 1.36 4.06
N PRO A 110 -13.26 0.67 3.09
CA PRO A 110 -11.96 0.02 3.32
C PRO A 110 -10.83 0.99 3.66
N LEU A 111 -10.88 2.25 3.23
CA LEU A 111 -9.83 3.25 3.52
C LEU A 111 -9.79 3.64 4.99
N VAL A 112 -10.95 3.64 5.65
CA VAL A 112 -11.07 4.05 7.05
C VAL A 112 -10.65 2.92 7.99
N ILE A 113 -10.70 1.67 7.52
CA ILE A 113 -10.34 0.49 8.30
C ILE A 113 -8.79 0.41 8.38
N PRO A 114 -8.20 0.37 9.59
CA PRO A 114 -6.78 0.13 9.74
C PRO A 114 -6.36 -1.17 9.04
N GLY A 115 -5.24 -1.16 8.31
CA GLY A 115 -4.83 -2.28 7.45
C GLY A 115 -4.76 -3.63 8.19
N LEU A 116 -4.32 -3.65 9.44
CA LEU A 116 -4.31 -4.84 10.28
C LEU A 116 -5.73 -5.39 10.55
N ILE A 117 -6.69 -4.51 10.87
CA ILE A 117 -8.07 -4.90 11.14
C ILE A 117 -8.73 -5.44 9.86
N GLY A 118 -8.48 -4.80 8.72
CA GLY A 118 -8.95 -5.28 7.42
C GLY A 118 -8.42 -6.67 7.10
N ALA A 119 -7.11 -6.89 7.27
CA ALA A 119 -6.48 -8.18 7.04
C ALA A 119 -7.04 -9.28 7.96
N LEU A 120 -7.19 -9.00 9.27
CA LEU A 120 -7.77 -9.94 10.22
C LEU A 120 -9.26 -10.22 9.93
N GLY A 121 -10.02 -9.19 9.55
CA GLY A 121 -11.42 -9.34 9.16
C GLY A 121 -11.60 -10.25 7.95
N LEU A 122 -10.78 -10.05 6.91
CA LEU A 122 -10.76 -10.91 5.73
C LEU A 122 -10.28 -12.34 6.07
N LEU A 123 -9.26 -12.48 6.91
CA LEU A 123 -8.77 -13.78 7.39
C LEU A 123 -9.88 -14.58 8.09
N LEU A 124 -10.66 -13.92 8.95
CA LEU A 124 -11.80 -14.54 9.64
C LEU A 124 -12.96 -14.83 8.68
N PHE A 125 -13.25 -13.92 7.75
CA PHE A 125 -14.32 -14.05 6.77
C PHE A 125 -14.10 -15.23 5.82
N TRP A 126 -12.87 -15.41 5.32
CA TRP A 126 -12.45 -16.52 4.45
C TRP A 126 -11.96 -17.76 5.21
N GLY A 127 -11.99 -17.75 6.55
CA GLY A 127 -11.65 -18.92 7.35
C GLY A 127 -12.53 -20.13 7.00
N SER A 128 -12.06 -21.34 7.30
CA SER A 128 -12.84 -22.56 7.03
C SER A 128 -14.22 -22.59 7.73
N ARG A 129 -14.35 -21.85 8.84
CA ARG A 129 -15.62 -21.60 9.57
C ARG A 129 -16.09 -20.14 9.46
N GLY A 130 -15.54 -19.39 8.50
CA GLY A 130 -15.91 -18.02 8.22
C GLY A 130 -17.27 -17.94 7.54
N TRP A 131 -17.89 -16.76 7.61
CA TRP A 131 -19.23 -16.50 7.06
C TRP A 131 -19.32 -16.86 5.57
N PHE A 132 -18.27 -16.61 4.79
CA PHE A 132 -18.24 -16.94 3.36
C PHE A 132 -18.33 -18.45 3.10
N ASN A 133 -17.50 -19.24 3.80
CA ASN A 133 -17.48 -20.68 3.63
C ASN A 133 -18.76 -21.34 4.16
N LEU A 134 -19.29 -20.86 5.28
CA LEU A 134 -20.57 -21.32 5.81
C LEU A 134 -21.72 -21.06 4.82
N PHE A 135 -21.75 -19.86 4.23
CA PHE A 135 -22.72 -19.52 3.19
C PHE A 135 -22.61 -20.45 1.98
N LEU A 136 -21.39 -20.67 1.47
CA LEU A 136 -21.17 -21.56 0.32
C LEU A 136 -21.64 -23.00 0.60
N LEU A 137 -21.25 -23.56 1.76
CA LEU A 137 -21.60 -24.93 2.13
C LEU A 137 -23.11 -25.13 2.36
N GLN A 138 -23.81 -24.09 2.82
CA GLN A 138 -25.23 -24.18 3.11
C GLN A 138 -26.11 -23.92 1.89
N PHE A 139 -25.73 -22.96 1.04
CA PHE A 139 -26.62 -22.44 0.00
C PHE A 139 -26.21 -22.81 -1.43
N VAL A 140 -24.99 -23.29 -1.66
CA VAL A 140 -24.53 -23.65 -3.01
C VAL A 140 -24.52 -25.17 -3.18
N PRO A 141 -25.46 -25.74 -3.97
CA PRO A 141 -25.48 -27.17 -4.24
C PRO A 141 -24.17 -27.62 -4.90
N GLY A 142 -23.55 -28.68 -4.37
CA GLY A 142 -22.31 -29.27 -4.90
C GLY A 142 -21.01 -28.81 -4.22
N VAL A 143 -21.06 -27.81 -3.33
CA VAL A 143 -19.90 -27.43 -2.51
C VAL A 143 -19.93 -28.19 -1.20
N THR A 144 -18.98 -29.13 -1.02
CA THR A 144 -18.89 -29.97 0.20
C THR A 144 -17.67 -29.68 1.05
N THR A 145 -16.70 -28.92 0.53
CA THR A 145 -15.47 -28.57 1.24
C THR A 145 -15.28 -27.06 1.29
N PRO A 146 -14.78 -26.52 2.42
CA PRO A 146 -14.55 -25.09 2.56
C PRO A 146 -13.41 -24.65 1.63
N LEU A 147 -13.61 -23.53 0.97
CA LEU A 147 -12.62 -22.91 0.11
C LEU A 147 -11.47 -22.35 0.96
N ARG A 148 -10.24 -22.78 0.65
CA ARG A 148 -9.03 -22.41 1.41
C ARG A 148 -8.26 -21.32 0.68
N ILE A 149 -8.71 -20.07 0.84
CA ILE A 149 -8.04 -18.89 0.23
C ILE A 149 -6.95 -18.34 1.16
N ASN A 150 -7.12 -18.46 2.47
CA ASN A 150 -6.16 -17.93 3.45
C ASN A 150 -4.75 -18.52 3.25
N TYR A 151 -3.73 -17.68 3.39
CA TYR A 151 -2.31 -18.04 3.23
C TYR A 151 -1.95 -18.58 1.83
N THR A 152 -2.76 -18.27 0.81
CA THR A 152 -2.43 -18.53 -0.60
C THR A 152 -2.07 -17.24 -1.32
N ILE A 153 -1.29 -17.35 -2.40
CA ILE A 153 -0.92 -16.19 -3.23
C ILE A 153 -2.17 -15.50 -3.79
N GLN A 154 -3.14 -16.27 -4.28
CA GLN A 154 -4.40 -15.75 -4.81
C GLN A 154 -5.17 -14.97 -3.74
N GLY A 155 -5.26 -15.50 -2.51
CA GLY A 155 -5.90 -14.83 -1.39
C GLY A 155 -5.22 -13.53 -0.99
N LEU A 156 -3.89 -13.50 -1.00
CA LEU A 156 -3.12 -12.27 -0.76
C LEU A 156 -3.38 -11.24 -1.85
N ILE A 157 -3.43 -11.63 -3.12
CA ILE A 157 -3.78 -10.73 -4.23
C ILE A 157 -5.18 -10.13 -4.01
N PHE A 158 -6.19 -10.96 -3.70
CA PHE A 158 -7.55 -10.46 -3.44
C PHE A 158 -7.60 -9.51 -2.24
N CYS A 159 -6.88 -9.82 -1.16
CA CYS A 159 -6.77 -8.95 0.01
C CYS A 159 -6.16 -7.60 -0.35
N TYR A 160 -5.05 -7.60 -1.11
CA TYR A 160 -4.42 -6.36 -1.56
C TYR A 160 -5.29 -5.57 -2.53
N VAL A 161 -6.01 -6.23 -3.44
CA VAL A 161 -6.98 -5.56 -4.30
C VAL A 161 -8.05 -4.90 -3.45
N TRP A 162 -8.65 -5.59 -2.48
CA TRP A 162 -9.66 -4.99 -1.60
C TRP A 162 -9.13 -3.77 -0.84
N LEU A 163 -7.87 -3.80 -0.41
CA LEU A 163 -7.22 -2.71 0.32
C LEU A 163 -6.87 -1.51 -0.59
N TYR A 164 -6.33 -1.76 -1.77
CA TYR A 164 -5.75 -0.72 -2.63
C TYR A 164 -6.65 -0.24 -3.77
N PHE A 165 -7.57 -1.08 -4.25
CA PHE A 165 -8.59 -0.70 -5.23
C PHE A 165 -9.28 0.63 -4.90
N PRO A 166 -9.75 0.88 -3.66
CA PRO A 166 -10.47 2.10 -3.41
C PRO A 166 -9.56 3.33 -3.33
N TYR A 167 -8.27 3.18 -2.97
CA TYR A 167 -7.29 4.25 -3.09
C TYR A 167 -7.07 4.64 -4.57
N THR A 168 -6.89 3.65 -5.44
CA THR A 168 -6.75 3.86 -6.89
C THR A 168 -8.02 4.46 -7.49
N CYS A 169 -9.20 4.01 -7.07
CA CYS A 169 -10.48 4.53 -7.53
C CYS A 169 -10.67 6.00 -7.16
N VAL A 170 -10.42 6.37 -5.90
CA VAL A 170 -10.55 7.77 -5.45
C VAL A 170 -9.56 8.66 -6.20
N THR A 171 -8.31 8.22 -6.34
CA THR A 171 -7.28 8.96 -7.09
C THR A 171 -7.67 9.14 -8.55
N THR A 172 -8.19 8.09 -9.20
CA THR A 172 -8.65 8.15 -10.60
C THR A 172 -9.86 9.07 -10.74
N MET A 173 -10.83 9.00 -9.83
CA MET A 173 -11.98 9.92 -9.83
C MET A 173 -11.53 11.38 -9.70
N SER A 174 -10.62 11.69 -8.77
CA SER A 174 -10.09 13.05 -8.61
C SER A 174 -9.36 13.55 -9.85
N ALA A 175 -8.63 12.67 -10.57
CA ALA A 175 -8.01 13.01 -11.85
C ALA A 175 -9.03 13.20 -12.99
N LEU A 176 -10.15 12.48 -12.97
CA LEU A 176 -11.23 12.64 -13.96
C LEU A 176 -12.10 13.88 -13.69
N GLU A 177 -12.29 14.25 -12.42
CA GLU A 177 -13.02 15.45 -12.01
C GLU A 177 -12.25 16.75 -12.30
N SER A 178 -10.91 16.70 -12.39
CA SER A 178 -10.09 17.86 -12.75
C SER A 178 -10.06 18.17 -14.24
N LEU A 179 -10.52 17.23 -15.09
CA LEU A 179 -10.70 17.46 -16.52
C LEU A 179 -12.00 18.26 -16.71
N ASP A 180 -11.87 19.48 -17.24
CA ASP A 180 -13.01 20.36 -17.58
C ASP A 180 -14.05 19.60 -18.45
N PRO A 181 -15.35 19.89 -18.28
CA PRO A 181 -16.45 19.15 -18.92
C PRO A 181 -16.46 19.24 -20.44
#